data_AF-A0AA40NDS0-F1
#
_entry.id   AF-A0AA40NDS0-F1
#
_cell.length_a   1.000
_cell.length_b   1.000
_cell.length_c   1.000
_cell.angle_alpha   90.00
_cell.angle_beta   90.00
_cell.angle_gamma   90.00
#
_symmetry.space_group_name_H-M   'P 1'
#
loop_
_entity.id
_entity.type
_entity.pdbx_description
1 polymer ?
#
loop_
_entity_poly.entity_id
_entity_poly.type
_entity_poly.pdbx_seq_one_letter_code
_entity_poly.pdbx_strand_id
1 'polypeptide(L)' 'SITATVPVVTVKADTRVTLDTPEVVCTNKLITATLEVQKGGEMKGNITHSGGSLSSNGVVVHSHKHSGVQSGGSNTGGPV' A
#
# COMPACT_ATOMS: atom_id res chain seq x y z
N SER A 1 27.66 -1.34 -16.69
CA SER A 1 26.36 -1.95 -16.38
C SER A 1 26.58 -3.40 -16.00
N ILE A 2 25.66 -3.99 -15.23
CA ILE A 2 25.66 -5.43 -14.91
C ILE A 2 24.29 -5.96 -15.35
N THR A 3 24.26 -7.09 -16.03
CA THR A 3 23.04 -7.79 -16.44
C THR A 3 23.14 -9.24 -15.99
N ALA A 4 22.10 -9.73 -15.31
CA ALA A 4 21.99 -11.14 -14.93
C ALA A 4 20.75 -11.74 -15.60
N THR A 5 20.94 -12.66 -16.53
CA THR A 5 19.86 -13.37 -17.22
C THR A 5 19.81 -14.80 -16.72
N VAL A 6 18.86 -15.08 -15.83
CA VAL A 6 18.68 -16.37 -15.18
C VAL A 6 17.21 -16.52 -14.77
N PRO A 7 16.65 -17.74 -14.69
CA PRO A 7 15.26 -17.92 -14.26
C PRO A 7 14.98 -17.47 -12.82
N VAL A 8 15.97 -17.54 -11.93
CA VAL A 8 15.82 -17.20 -10.51
C VAL A 8 17.05 -16.46 -10.00
N VAL A 9 16.81 -15.37 -9.27
CA VAL A 9 17.82 -14.65 -8.47
C VAL A 9 17.38 -14.70 -7.01
N THR A 10 18.30 -15.00 -6.09
CA THR A 10 18.04 -14.96 -4.64
C THR A 10 19.12 -14.14 -3.97
N VAL A 11 18.72 -13.15 -3.18
CA VAL A 11 19.63 -12.32 -2.37
C VAL A 11 19.32 -12.57 -0.91
N LYS A 12 20.30 -13.05 -0.15
CA LYS A 12 20.22 -13.20 1.31
C LYS A 12 21.14 -12.16 1.94
N ALA A 13 20.54 -11.13 2.53
CA ALA A 13 21.24 -10.11 3.29
C ALA A 13 20.63 -10.08 4.70
N ASP A 14 21.47 -10.23 5.72
CA ASP A 14 21.07 -10.20 7.14
C ASP A 14 20.69 -8.78 7.61
N THR A 15 21.28 -7.78 6.98
CA THR A 15 21.12 -6.37 7.35
C THR A 15 20.16 -5.64 6.42
N ARG A 16 20.53 -5.46 5.14
CA ARG A 16 19.77 -4.64 4.17
C ARG A 16 20.19 -4.91 2.73
N VAL A 17 19.25 -4.76 1.81
CA VAL A 17 19.52 -4.50 0.38
C VAL A 17 19.12 -3.04 0.09
N THR A 18 20.07 -2.23 -0.36
CA THR A 18 19.83 -0.84 -0.76
C THR A 18 19.98 -0.72 -2.28
N LEU A 19 19.01 -0.10 -2.93
CA LEU A 19 19.06 0.24 -4.35
C LEU A 19 19.17 1.77 -4.46
N ASP A 20 20.40 2.29 -4.47
CA ASP A 20 20.66 3.72 -4.59
C ASP A 20 20.61 4.16 -6.06
N THR A 21 19.40 4.43 -6.53
CA THR A 21 19.10 4.76 -7.92
C THR A 21 17.88 5.69 -7.96
N PRO A 22 17.76 6.59 -8.96
CA PRO A 22 16.56 7.39 -9.15
C PRO A 22 15.29 6.54 -9.37
N GLU A 23 15.42 5.35 -9.94
CA GLU A 23 14.28 4.48 -10.28
C GLU A 23 14.59 2.99 -10.08
N VAL A 24 13.62 2.29 -9.50
CA VAL A 24 13.58 0.82 -9.41
C VAL A 24 12.29 0.36 -10.07
N VAL A 25 12.38 -0.44 -11.13
CA VAL A 25 11.22 -0.93 -11.89
C VAL A 25 11.09 -2.44 -11.71
N CYS A 26 9.94 -2.88 -11.20
CA CYS A 26 9.49 -4.27 -11.28
C CYS A 26 8.48 -4.38 -12.43
N THR A 27 8.74 -5.23 -13.42
CA THR A 27 7.89 -5.31 -14.64
C THR A 27 6.54 -5.99 -14.41
N ASN A 28 6.39 -6.69 -13.28
CA ASN A 28 5.20 -7.47 -12.94
C ASN A 28 4.87 -7.30 -11.44
N LYS A 29 4.63 -8.40 -10.72
CA LYS A 29 4.17 -8.37 -9.32
C LYS A 29 5.34 -8.11 -8.36
N LEU A 30 5.17 -7.12 -7.48
CA LEU A 30 5.98 -6.93 -6.28
C LEU A 30 5.24 -7.54 -5.07
N ILE A 31 5.93 -8.36 -4.28
CA ILE A 31 5.41 -8.91 -3.01
C ILE A 31 6.34 -8.44 -1.89
N THR A 32 5.77 -7.88 -0.82
CA THR A 32 6.49 -7.50 0.39
C THR A 32 5.62 -7.80 1.61
N ALA A 33 6.25 -8.05 2.77
CA ALA A 33 5.53 -8.25 4.02
C ALA A 33 4.98 -6.93 4.60
N THR A 34 5.79 -5.88 4.54
CA THR A 34 5.45 -4.52 5.00
C THR A 34 5.89 -3.50 3.94
N LEU A 35 5.20 -2.36 3.88
CA LEU A 35 5.49 -1.29 2.92
C LEU A 35 5.59 0.06 3.66
N GLU A 36 6.70 0.78 3.42
CA GLU A 36 6.88 2.16 3.85
C GLU A 36 7.07 3.04 2.60
N VAL A 37 6.28 4.10 2.48
CA VAL A 37 6.37 5.09 1.38
C VAL A 37 6.64 6.46 1.98
N GLN A 38 7.80 7.03 1.68
CA GLN A 38 8.29 8.23 2.39
C GLN A 38 7.86 9.56 1.77
N LYS A 39 7.63 9.60 0.44
CA LYS A 39 7.43 10.84 -0.32
C LYS A 39 6.22 10.81 -1.24
N GLY A 40 5.18 10.06 -0.84
CA GLY A 40 3.98 9.87 -1.66
C GLY A 40 4.21 8.99 -2.89
N GLY A 41 3.22 8.94 -3.77
CA GLY A 41 3.24 8.14 -5.00
C GLY A 41 1.87 8.08 -5.67
N GLU A 42 1.79 7.33 -6.76
CA GLU A 42 0.56 7.10 -7.52
C GLU A 42 0.24 5.60 -7.55
N MET A 43 -1.04 5.24 -7.39
CA MET A 43 -1.54 3.89 -7.57
C MET A 43 -2.63 3.92 -8.65
N LYS A 44 -2.57 2.96 -9.59
CA LYS A 44 -3.54 2.81 -10.68
C LYS A 44 -4.11 1.40 -10.69
N GLY A 45 -5.37 1.25 -11.10
CA GLY A 45 -6.09 -0.02 -11.09
C GLY A 45 -6.76 -0.33 -9.75
N ASN A 46 -7.34 -1.52 -9.65
CA ASN A 46 -8.05 -1.95 -8.45
C ASN A 46 -7.06 -2.32 -7.34
N ILE A 47 -7.25 -1.71 -6.16
CA ILE A 47 -6.47 -2.01 -4.96
C ILE A 47 -7.42 -2.61 -3.92
N THR A 48 -7.19 -3.87 -3.56
CA THR A 48 -7.96 -4.58 -2.53
C THR A 48 -7.15 -4.65 -1.24
N HIS A 49 -7.69 -4.08 -0.18
CA HIS A 49 -7.12 -4.16 1.17
C HIS A 49 -8.08 -4.95 2.08
N SER A 50 -7.53 -5.89 2.86
CA SER A 50 -8.29 -6.72 3.81
C SER A 50 -7.38 -7.15 4.97
N GLY A 51 -7.95 -7.76 6.02
CA GLY A 51 -7.17 -8.27 7.15
C GLY A 51 -6.59 -7.18 8.06
N GLY A 52 -7.17 -5.97 8.07
CA GLY A 52 -6.68 -4.85 8.88
C GLY A 52 -7.45 -3.55 8.60
N SER A 53 -6.86 -2.41 8.98
CA SER A 53 -7.39 -1.07 8.70
C SER A 53 -6.51 -0.30 7.71
N LEU A 54 -7.12 0.22 6.65
CA LEU A 54 -6.51 1.25 5.81
C LEU A 54 -6.91 2.61 6.38
N SER A 55 -5.95 3.38 6.85
CA SER A 55 -6.18 4.69 7.45
C SER A 55 -5.36 5.79 6.79
N SER A 56 -5.91 7.00 6.77
CA SER A 56 -5.22 8.21 6.31
C SER A 56 -5.52 9.33 7.29
N ASN A 57 -4.47 9.93 7.86
CA ASN A 57 -4.58 10.99 8.88
C ASN A 57 -5.51 10.61 10.05
N GLY A 58 -5.45 9.35 10.50
CA GLY A 58 -6.29 8.84 11.60
C GLY A 58 -7.71 8.43 11.19
N VAL A 59 -8.13 8.64 9.95
CA VAL A 59 -9.45 8.23 9.45
C VAL A 59 -9.35 6.86 8.79
N VAL A 60 -10.11 5.89 9.31
CA VAL A 60 -10.14 4.51 8.81
C VAL A 60 -11.21 4.37 7.72
N VAL A 61 -10.80 3.98 6.50
CA VAL A 61 -11.65 3.99 5.31
C VAL A 61 -12.92 3.16 5.48
N HIS A 62 -12.81 1.92 5.97
CA HIS A 62 -13.96 1.00 6.04
C HIS A 62 -14.93 1.29 7.20
N SER A 63 -14.59 2.20 8.13
CA SER A 63 -15.38 2.44 9.36
C SER A 63 -15.57 3.93 9.69
N HIS A 64 -15.26 4.83 8.77
CA HIS A 64 -15.34 6.27 9.02
C HIS A 64 -16.78 6.74 9.23
N LYS A 65 -16.93 7.82 10.01
CA LYS A 65 -18.21 8.46 10.33
C LYS A 65 -18.08 9.98 10.19
N HIS A 66 -19.20 10.65 9.94
CA HIS A 66 -19.29 12.11 9.85
C HIS A 66 -20.15 12.66 11.00
N SER A 67 -19.69 13.73 11.65
CA SER A 67 -20.46 14.50 12.65
C SER A 67 -20.99 15.81 12.05
N GLY A 68 -21.99 16.43 12.67
CA GLY A 68 -22.49 17.76 12.24
C GLY A 68 -23.52 17.74 11.11
N VAL A 69 -24.00 16.55 10.74
CA VAL A 69 -25.17 16.35 9.87
C VAL A 69 -26.32 15.81 10.71
N GLN A 70 -27.56 16.23 10.44
CA GLN A 70 -28.73 15.68 11.13
C GLN A 70 -28.77 14.17 10.86
N SER A 71 -28.58 13.37 11.91
CA SER A 71 -28.80 11.93 11.81
C SER A 71 -30.26 11.72 11.41
N GLY A 72 -30.49 11.07 10.27
CA GLY A 72 -31.82 10.52 10.02
C GLY A 72 -32.23 9.61 11.17
N GLY A 73 -33.53 9.37 11.36
CA GLY A 73 -34.01 8.36 12.34
C GLY A 73 -33.46 6.94 12.10
N SER A 74 -32.79 6.75 10.97
CA SER A 74 -31.99 5.58 10.63
C SER A 74 -30.52 5.99 10.51
N ASN A 75 -29.61 5.20 11.10
CA ASN A 75 -28.18 5.35 10.85
C ASN A 75 -27.93 5.37 9.34
N THR A 76 -27.22 6.37 8.81
CA THR A 76 -26.52 6.15 7.55
C THR A 76 -25.55 5.01 7.84
N GLY A 77 -25.71 3.88 7.16
CA GLY A 77 -24.81 2.74 7.32
C GLY A 77 -23.36 3.19 7.17
N GLY A 78 -22.42 2.39 7.70
CA GLY A 78 -21.02 2.56 7.32
C GLY A 78 -20.86 2.46 5.79
N PRO A 79 -19.65 2.69 5.25
CA PRO A 79 -19.37 2.46 3.84
C PRO A 79 -19.92 1.08 3.41
N VAL A 80 -20.85 1.07 2.46
CA VAL A 80 -21.39 -0.14 1.83
C VAL A 80 -20.48 -0.58 0.68
#